data_AF-A0A6P4EEX3-F1
#
_entry.id   AF-A0A6P4EEX3-F1
#
_cell.length_a   1.000
_cell.length_b   1.000
_cell.length_c   1.000
_cell.angle_alpha   90.00
_cell.angle_beta   90.00
_cell.angle_gamma   90.00
#
_symmetry.space_group_name_H-M   'P 1'
#
loop_
_entity.id
_entity.type
_entity.pdbx_description
1 polymer ?
#
loop_
_entity_poly.entity_id
_entity_poly.type
_entity_poly.pdbx_seq_one_letter_code
_entity_poly.pdbx_strand_id
1 'polypeptide(L)'
;MIWKWSLFLLSLDPLAEINKEVTDKLKTFLENFTGHWQDNTEFLNWISRIRSVVNKNGTDLAEKFAIRFGFESYNIERSILELQISDRIEELDSIIPQQKNEKCLEFYVAQKTILKKALKQSNSKKLEKLSANSLSCPYYHYDYPEYLKVVDAIKMAQHAV
;
A
#
# COMPACT_ATOMS: atom_id res chain seq x y z
N MET A 1 -64.34 21.35 28.28
CA MET A 1 -62.94 21.73 27.95
C MET A 1 -62.10 20.47 28.00
N ILE A 2 -61.72 19.90 26.84
CA ILE A 2 -60.88 18.71 26.75
C ILE A 2 -59.65 19.12 25.96
N TRP A 3 -58.52 19.27 26.65
CA TRP A 3 -57.23 19.48 26.03
C TRP A 3 -56.78 18.17 25.37
N LYS A 4 -56.74 18.16 24.03
CA LYS A 4 -56.08 17.10 23.27
C LYS A 4 -54.58 17.29 23.44
N TRP A 5 -53.97 16.42 24.23
CA TRP A 5 -52.54 16.16 24.18
C TRP A 5 -52.27 15.48 22.84
N SER A 6 -51.78 16.24 21.86
CA SER A 6 -51.20 15.67 20.66
C SER A 6 -49.92 14.93 21.05
N LEU A 7 -50.03 13.61 21.19
CA LEU A 7 -48.90 12.70 21.19
C LEU A 7 -48.14 12.88 19.87
N PHE A 8 -47.05 13.65 19.93
CA PHE A 8 -46.05 13.74 18.88
C PHE A 8 -45.28 12.42 18.87
N LEU A 9 -45.84 11.41 18.21
CA LEU A 9 -45.11 10.20 17.86
C LEU A 9 -44.07 10.60 16.79
N LEU A 10 -42.86 10.92 17.24
CA LEU A 10 -41.66 10.95 16.40
C LEU A 10 -41.46 9.52 15.89
N SER A 11 -42.03 9.20 14.73
CA SER A 11 -41.60 8.02 13.98
C SER A 11 -40.15 8.26 13.56
N LEU A 12 -39.20 7.55 14.17
CA LEU A 12 -37.85 7.45 13.62
C LEU A 12 -38.00 6.90 12.19
N ASP A 13 -37.55 7.66 11.20
CA ASP A 13 -37.39 7.18 9.84
C ASP A 13 -36.14 6.28 9.79
N PRO A 14 -36.29 4.96 9.60
CA PRO A 14 -35.15 4.04 9.58
C PRO A 14 -34.12 4.39 8.50
N LEU A 15 -34.55 4.98 7.38
CA LEU A 15 -33.64 5.43 6.33
C LEU A 15 -32.82 6.64 6.78
N ALA A 16 -33.41 7.55 7.56
CA ALA A 16 -32.69 8.67 8.13
C ALA A 16 -31.62 8.21 9.14
N GLU A 17 -31.92 7.16 9.92
CA GLU A 17 -30.96 6.55 10.84
C GLU A 17 -29.78 5.89 10.11
N ILE A 18 -30.04 5.04 9.11
CA ILE A 18 -28.99 4.42 8.29
C ILE A 18 -28.16 5.50 7.58
N ASN A 19 -28.82 6.51 7.03
CA ASN A 19 -28.13 7.62 6.38
C ASN A 19 -27.21 8.38 7.33
N LYS A 20 -27.64 8.58 8.58
CA LYS A 20 -26.80 9.17 9.63
C LYS A 20 -25.61 8.26 9.93
N GLU A 21 -25.83 6.96 10.13
CA GLU A 21 -24.78 5.98 10.42
C GLU A 21 -23.69 5.97 9.34
N VAL A 22 -24.07 5.89 8.07
CA VAL A 22 -23.10 5.89 6.96
C VAL A 22 -22.37 7.23 6.90
N THR A 23 -23.07 8.34 7.13
CA THR A 23 -22.43 9.67 7.16
C THR A 23 -21.42 9.78 8.28
N ASP A 24 -21.75 9.30 9.48
CA ASP A 24 -20.86 9.32 10.63
C ASP A 24 -19.66 8.40 10.41
N LYS A 25 -19.86 7.23 9.80
CA LYS A 25 -18.76 6.36 9.36
C LYS A 25 -17.81 7.08 8.38
N LEU A 26 -18.35 7.77 7.37
CA LEU A 26 -17.54 8.54 6.42
C LEU A 26 -16.75 9.67 7.11
N LYS A 27 -17.33 10.33 8.11
CA LYS A 27 -16.60 11.34 8.92
C LYS A 27 -15.42 10.74 9.66
N THR A 28 -15.54 9.53 10.20
CA THR A 28 -14.41 8.87 10.91
C THR A 28 -13.18 8.71 10.02
N PHE A 29 -13.37 8.53 8.70
CA PHE A 29 -12.25 8.45 7.77
C PHE A 29 -11.49 9.77 7.59
N LEU A 30 -12.11 10.91 7.95
CA LEU A 30 -11.52 12.23 7.85
C LEU A 30 -10.78 12.68 9.12
N GLU A 31 -10.93 11.96 10.23
CA GLU A 31 -10.41 12.36 11.53
C GLU A 31 -8.95 11.95 11.73
N ASN A 32 -8.58 10.73 11.32
CA ASN A 32 -7.24 10.19 11.52
C ASN A 32 -6.78 9.34 10.32
N PHE A 33 -5.80 9.85 9.57
CA PHE A 33 -5.18 9.10 8.48
C PHE A 33 -3.98 8.29 8.97
N THR A 34 -3.84 7.06 8.48
CA THR A 34 -2.73 6.14 8.84
C THR A 34 -1.90 5.76 7.62
N GLY A 35 -0.66 5.30 7.85
CA GLY A 35 0.25 4.85 6.79
C GLY A 35 0.79 5.97 5.90
N HIS A 36 1.24 5.63 4.70
CA HIS A 36 1.91 6.54 3.76
C HIS A 36 0.93 7.29 2.85
N TRP A 37 0.12 8.16 3.46
CA TRP A 37 -0.89 8.94 2.76
C TRP A 37 -0.37 10.30 2.26
N GLN A 38 0.65 10.88 2.91
CA GLN A 38 1.21 12.16 2.47
C GLN A 38 1.79 12.01 1.05
N ASP A 39 1.45 12.96 0.19
CA ASP A 39 1.83 13.00 -1.23
C ASP A 39 1.24 11.87 -2.10
N ASN A 40 0.29 11.08 -1.59
CA ASN A 40 -0.41 10.06 -2.36
C ASN A 40 -1.68 10.66 -3.01
N THR A 41 -1.59 11.01 -4.29
CA THR A 41 -2.72 11.62 -5.04
C THR A 41 -3.97 10.74 -5.05
N GLU A 42 -3.83 9.41 -5.14
CA GLU A 42 -4.97 8.49 -5.12
C GLU A 42 -5.70 8.54 -3.77
N PHE A 43 -4.96 8.55 -2.66
CA PHE A 43 -5.51 8.71 -1.32
C PHE A 43 -6.22 10.07 -1.17
N LEU A 44 -5.56 11.16 -1.57
CA LEU A 44 -6.12 12.50 -1.45
C LEU A 44 -7.40 12.68 -2.28
N ASN A 45 -7.49 12.02 -3.44
CA ASN A 45 -8.72 11.99 -4.24
C ASN A 45 -9.86 11.28 -3.51
N TRP A 46 -9.60 10.15 -2.84
CA TRP A 46 -10.60 9.49 -2.00
C TRP A 46 -11.08 10.38 -0.85
N ILE A 47 -10.16 11.05 -0.15
CA ILE A 47 -10.51 12.00 0.91
C ILE A 47 -11.36 13.15 0.39
N SER A 48 -11.06 13.68 -0.80
CA SER A 48 -11.87 14.71 -1.45
C SER A 48 -13.30 14.22 -1.72
N ARG A 49 -13.46 12.99 -2.25
CA ARG A 49 -14.78 12.39 -2.51
C ARG A 49 -15.58 12.19 -1.23
N ILE A 50 -14.95 11.69 -0.17
CA ILE A 50 -15.58 11.53 1.15
C ILE A 50 -16.06 12.88 1.67
N ARG A 51 -15.20 13.90 1.64
CA ARG A 51 -15.54 15.26 2.08
C ARG A 51 -16.72 15.84 1.29
N SER A 52 -16.75 15.63 -0.03
CA SER A 52 -17.85 16.08 -0.89
C SER A 52 -19.19 15.47 -0.45
N VAL A 53 -19.22 14.15 -0.23
CA VAL A 53 -20.44 13.41 0.15
C VAL A 53 -20.91 13.75 1.57
N VAL A 54 -19.98 13.97 2.51
CA VAL A 54 -20.32 14.36 3.89
C VAL A 54 -20.88 15.77 3.96
N ASN A 55 -20.34 16.72 3.18
CA ASN A 55 -20.72 18.13 3.27
C ASN A 55 -21.96 18.51 2.43
N LYS A 56 -22.28 17.71 1.40
CA LYS A 56 -23.41 17.99 0.52
C LYS A 56 -24.71 17.46 1.11
N ASN A 57 -25.58 18.38 1.53
CA ASN A 57 -26.95 18.07 1.92
C ASN A 57 -27.72 17.42 0.77
N GLY A 58 -28.48 16.38 1.06
CA GLY A 58 -29.27 15.65 0.06
C GLY A 58 -28.48 14.67 -0.80
N THR A 59 -27.22 14.35 -0.46
CA THR A 59 -26.51 13.22 -1.09
C THR A 59 -27.25 11.93 -0.83
N ASP A 60 -27.51 11.17 -1.89
CA ASP A 60 -28.27 9.92 -1.83
C ASP A 60 -27.55 8.85 -1.00
N LEU A 61 -28.34 7.99 -0.37
CA LEU A 61 -27.83 6.94 0.50
C LEU A 61 -26.97 5.91 -0.27
N ALA A 62 -27.33 5.58 -1.51
CA ALA A 62 -26.55 4.65 -2.33
C ALA A 62 -25.18 5.24 -2.69
N GLU A 63 -25.09 6.55 -2.98
CA GLU A 63 -23.81 7.22 -3.22
C GLU A 63 -22.92 7.19 -1.97
N LYS A 64 -23.49 7.41 -0.78
CA LYS A 64 -22.76 7.30 0.49
C LYS A 64 -22.18 5.91 0.72
N PHE A 65 -22.97 4.86 0.46
CA PHE A 65 -22.50 3.48 0.55
C PHE A 65 -21.41 3.19 -0.48
N ALA A 66 -21.57 3.63 -1.72
CA ALA A 66 -20.57 3.43 -2.77
C ALA A 66 -19.22 4.07 -2.39
N ILE A 67 -19.23 5.29 -1.83
CA ILE A 67 -18.01 5.94 -1.34
C ILE A 67 -17.43 5.21 -0.13
N ARG A 68 -18.26 4.80 0.85
CA ARG A 68 -17.81 4.07 2.03
C ARG A 68 -17.08 2.79 1.65
N PHE A 69 -17.77 1.89 0.94
CA PHE A 69 -17.20 0.59 0.59
C PHE A 69 -16.03 0.73 -0.38
N GLY A 70 -16.11 1.66 -1.34
CA GLY A 70 -15.01 1.95 -2.25
C GLY A 70 -13.74 2.38 -1.53
N PHE A 71 -13.86 3.28 -0.54
CA PHE A 71 -12.71 3.69 0.26
C PHE A 71 -12.20 2.59 1.19
N GLU A 72 -13.09 1.84 1.85
CA GLU A 72 -12.70 0.72 2.71
C GLU A 72 -11.88 -0.31 1.93
N SER A 73 -12.35 -0.73 0.75
CA SER A 73 -11.63 -1.67 -0.12
C SER A 73 -10.26 -1.12 -0.56
N TYR A 74 -10.23 0.13 -1.05
CA TYR A 74 -8.99 0.79 -1.43
C TYR A 74 -7.98 0.85 -0.25
N ASN A 75 -8.45 1.22 0.94
CA ASN A 75 -7.58 1.44 2.09
C ASN A 75 -7.05 0.13 2.68
N ILE A 76 -7.82 -0.96 2.60
CA ILE A 76 -7.36 -2.31 2.98
C ILE A 76 -6.22 -2.73 2.05
N GLU A 77 -6.41 -2.65 0.74
CA GLU A 77 -5.38 -3.00 -0.24
C GLU A 77 -4.12 -2.16 -0.05
N ARG A 78 -4.29 -0.84 0.13
CA ARG A 78 -3.19 0.09 0.40
C ARG A 78 -2.38 -0.35 1.62
N SER A 79 -3.06 -0.67 2.71
CA SER A 79 -2.41 -1.03 3.98
C SER A 79 -1.64 -2.35 3.85
N ILE A 80 -2.19 -3.33 3.14
CA ILE A 80 -1.50 -4.62 2.86
C ILE A 80 -0.23 -4.37 2.04
N LEU A 81 -0.31 -3.57 0.97
CA LEU A 81 0.84 -3.26 0.14
C LEU A 81 1.92 -2.47 0.89
N GLU A 82 1.52 -1.52 1.74
CA GLU A 82 2.46 -0.77 2.58
C GLU A 82 3.18 -1.66 3.59
N LEU A 83 2.48 -2.63 4.19
CA LEU A 83 3.08 -3.63 5.07
C LEU A 83 4.10 -4.49 4.31
N GLN A 84 3.71 -5.09 3.18
CA GLN A 84 4.61 -5.94 2.38
C GLN A 84 5.85 -5.20 1.87
N ILE A 85 5.70 -3.91 1.48
CA ILE A 85 6.83 -3.08 1.10
C ILE A 85 7.75 -2.83 2.31
N SER A 86 7.18 -2.58 3.49
CA SER A 86 7.94 -2.33 4.72
C SER A 86 8.73 -3.58 5.14
N ASP A 87 8.10 -4.76 5.11
CA ASP A 87 8.74 -6.04 5.41
C ASP A 87 9.93 -6.29 4.47
N ARG A 88 9.77 -6.02 3.16
CA ARG A 88 10.87 -6.15 2.20
C ARG A 88 11.99 -5.15 2.46
N ILE A 89 11.67 -3.92 2.87
CA ILE A 89 12.69 -2.92 3.24
C ILE A 89 13.48 -3.40 4.47
N GLU A 90 12.82 -3.97 5.47
CA GLU A 90 13.46 -4.53 6.67
C GLU A 90 14.39 -5.71 6.34
N GLU A 91 13.96 -6.59 5.43
CA GLU A 91 14.81 -7.66 4.91
C GLU A 91 16.06 -7.10 4.23
N LEU A 92 15.90 -6.08 3.38
CA LEU A 92 17.01 -5.40 2.72
C LEU A 92 17.95 -4.71 3.72
N ASP A 93 17.40 -4.15 4.80
CA ASP A 93 18.19 -3.57 5.90
C ASP A 93 19.07 -4.60 6.61
N SER A 94 18.64 -5.87 6.63
CA SER A 94 19.44 -6.98 7.17
C SER A 94 20.48 -7.50 6.18
N ILE A 95 20.17 -7.51 4.88
CA ILE A 95 21.05 -8.04 3.81
C ILE A 95 22.19 -7.07 3.48
N ILE A 96 21.90 -5.78 3.32
CA ILE A 96 22.84 -4.76 2.81
C ILE A 96 24.14 -4.70 3.62
N PRO A 97 24.13 -4.65 4.97
CA PRO A 97 25.37 -4.56 5.76
C PRO A 97 26.29 -5.78 5.65
N GLN A 98 25.75 -6.93 5.26
CA GLN A 98 26.47 -8.20 5.19
C GLN A 98 26.97 -8.50 3.77
N GLN A 99 26.55 -7.71 2.78
CA GLN A 99 26.83 -7.97 1.37
C GLN A 99 28.27 -7.60 1.01
N LYS A 100 29.02 -8.56 0.46
CA LYS A 100 30.42 -8.38 0.03
C LYS A 100 30.56 -8.18 -1.47
N ASN A 101 29.60 -8.67 -2.27
CA ASN A 101 29.60 -8.46 -3.71
C ASN A 101 29.06 -7.06 -4.03
N GLU A 102 29.89 -6.22 -4.63
CA GLU A 102 29.58 -4.82 -4.95
C GLU A 102 28.33 -4.68 -5.82
N LYS A 103 28.18 -5.52 -6.86
CA LYS A 103 27.01 -5.49 -7.74
C LYS A 103 25.72 -5.85 -7.01
N CYS A 104 25.79 -6.81 -6.09
CA CYS A 104 24.63 -7.14 -5.24
C CYS A 104 24.33 -6.05 -4.22
N LEU A 105 25.35 -5.38 -3.68
CA LEU A 105 25.16 -4.24 -2.79
C LEU A 105 24.42 -3.12 -3.50
N GLU A 106 24.88 -2.71 -4.69
CA GLU A 106 24.22 -1.72 -5.53
C GLU A 106 22.79 -2.10 -5.87
N PHE A 107 22.57 -3.37 -6.27
CA PHE A 107 21.26 -3.90 -6.59
C PHE A 107 20.28 -3.77 -5.42
N TYR A 108 20.66 -4.21 -4.22
CA TYR A 108 19.79 -4.15 -3.04
C TYR A 108 19.55 -2.72 -2.54
N VAL A 109 20.56 -1.84 -2.62
CA VAL A 109 20.39 -0.40 -2.30
C VAL A 109 19.40 0.26 -3.27
N ALA A 110 19.47 -0.08 -4.56
CA ALA A 110 18.52 0.41 -5.56
C ALA A 110 17.09 -0.09 -5.26
N GLN A 111 16.92 -1.38 -4.97
CA GLN A 111 15.62 -1.94 -4.57
C GLN A 111 15.02 -1.19 -3.38
N LYS A 112 15.79 -1.02 -2.30
CA LYS A 112 15.36 -0.31 -1.10
C LYS A 112 14.92 1.12 -1.39
N THR A 113 15.69 1.82 -2.23
CA THR A 113 15.38 3.21 -2.63
C THR A 113 14.07 3.29 -3.41
N ILE A 114 13.84 2.36 -4.34
CA ILE A 114 12.61 2.30 -5.14
C ILE A 114 11.41 2.00 -4.23
N LEU A 115 11.52 1.01 -3.34
CA LEU A 115 10.46 0.61 -2.42
C LEU A 115 10.07 1.74 -1.46
N LYS A 116 11.04 2.47 -0.90
CA LYS A 116 10.76 3.66 -0.07
C LYS A 116 9.97 4.73 -0.80
N LYS A 117 10.20 4.92 -2.09
CA LYS A 117 9.42 5.86 -2.92
C LYS A 117 8.03 5.31 -3.22
N ALA A 118 7.92 4.01 -3.46
CA ALA A 118 6.65 3.35 -3.80
C ALA A 118 5.59 3.48 -2.70
N LEU A 119 6.00 3.54 -1.42
CA LEU A 119 5.09 3.71 -0.28
C LEU A 119 4.12 4.90 -0.44
N LYS A 120 4.54 5.98 -1.12
CA LYS A 120 3.69 7.18 -1.34
C LYS A 120 2.88 7.14 -2.64
N GLN A 121 2.99 6.09 -3.45
CA GLN A 121 2.36 6.01 -4.77
C GLN A 121 1.00 5.31 -4.72
N SER A 122 0.29 5.25 -5.85
CA SER A 122 -0.98 4.51 -5.99
C SER A 122 -0.81 3.02 -5.68
N ASN A 123 -1.90 2.32 -5.35
CA ASN A 123 -1.87 0.87 -5.09
C ASN A 123 -1.30 0.09 -6.29
N SER A 124 -1.68 0.48 -7.51
CA SER A 124 -1.13 -0.13 -8.74
C SER A 124 0.39 0.02 -8.86
N LYS A 125 0.93 1.19 -8.49
CA LYS A 125 2.37 1.45 -8.52
C LYS A 125 3.10 0.76 -7.37
N LYS A 126 2.48 0.69 -6.18
CA LYS A 126 2.99 -0.11 -5.06
C LYS A 126 3.17 -1.57 -5.47
N LEU A 127 2.13 -2.18 -6.06
CA LEU A 127 2.17 -3.57 -6.53
C LEU A 127 3.24 -3.77 -7.60
N GLU A 128 3.31 -2.90 -8.61
CA GLU A 128 4.32 -2.93 -9.67
C GLU A 128 5.74 -2.89 -9.08
N LYS A 129 6.00 -1.93 -8.19
CA LYS A 129 7.33 -1.73 -7.59
C LYS A 129 7.69 -2.83 -6.60
N LEU A 130 6.73 -3.33 -5.82
CA LEU A 130 6.95 -4.49 -4.96
C LEU A 130 7.37 -5.70 -5.80
N SER A 131 6.56 -6.08 -6.78
CA SER A 131 6.83 -7.24 -7.65
C SER A 131 8.21 -7.16 -8.32
N ALA A 132 8.59 -5.98 -8.86
CA ALA A 132 9.87 -5.79 -9.52
C ALA A 132 11.09 -5.78 -8.56
N ASN A 133 10.88 -5.56 -7.26
CA ASN A 133 11.95 -5.39 -6.26
C ASN A 133 11.90 -6.44 -5.14
N SER A 134 11.20 -7.56 -5.38
CA SER A 134 11.18 -8.73 -4.50
C SER A 134 12.20 -9.81 -4.87
N LEU A 135 12.95 -9.63 -5.95
CA LEU A 135 13.92 -10.62 -6.45
C LEU A 135 15.24 -10.56 -5.69
N SER A 136 15.88 -11.71 -5.51
CA SER A 136 17.27 -11.81 -5.06
C SER A 136 18.24 -11.31 -6.13
N CYS A 137 19.41 -10.86 -5.70
CA CYS A 137 20.47 -10.40 -6.61
C CYS A 137 20.87 -11.51 -7.60
N PRO A 138 20.93 -11.25 -8.91
CA PRO A 138 21.32 -12.27 -9.90
C PRO A 138 22.84 -12.49 -9.98
N TYR A 139 23.65 -11.65 -9.31
CA TYR A 139 25.11 -11.66 -9.45
C TYR A 139 25.85 -12.60 -8.49
N TYR A 140 25.15 -13.36 -7.63
CA TYR A 140 25.80 -14.32 -6.71
C TYR A 140 26.67 -15.37 -7.42
N HIS A 141 26.40 -15.67 -8.69
CA HIS A 141 27.16 -16.66 -9.46
C HIS A 141 28.31 -16.08 -10.30
N TYR A 142 28.48 -14.75 -10.33
CA TYR A 142 29.49 -14.10 -11.16
C TYR A 142 30.85 -13.94 -10.49
N ASP A 143 30.93 -14.16 -9.17
CA ASP A 143 32.20 -14.29 -8.47
C ASP A 143 32.73 -15.72 -8.61
N TYR A 144 32.96 -16.19 -9.85
CA TYR A 144 33.89 -17.29 -10.05
C TYR A 144 35.28 -16.70 -9.88
N PRO A 145 36.01 -17.03 -8.80
CA PRO A 145 37.31 -16.45 -8.56
C PRO A 145 38.20 -16.65 -9.78
N GLU A 146 38.89 -15.58 -10.20
CA GLU A 146 39.68 -15.62 -11.42
C GLU A 146 40.74 -16.73 -11.40
N TYR A 147 41.26 -17.06 -10.21
CA TYR A 147 42.16 -18.21 -10.02
C TYR A 147 41.49 -19.57 -10.30
N LEU A 148 40.19 -19.75 -10.04
CA LEU A 148 39.48 -20.98 -10.38
C LEU A 148 39.29 -21.11 -11.90
N LYS A 149 39.12 -20.00 -12.64
CA LYS A 149 39.09 -20.03 -14.11
C LYS A 149 40.41 -20.55 -14.68
N VAL A 150 41.52 -20.12 -14.09
CA VAL A 150 42.87 -20.58 -14.45
C VAL A 150 43.06 -22.06 -14.11
N VAL A 151 42.61 -22.51 -12.92
CA VAL A 151 42.71 -23.91 -12.50
C VAL A 151 41.90 -24.84 -13.42
N ASP A 152 40.70 -24.44 -13.82
CA ASP A 152 39.88 -25.25 -14.71
C ASP A 152 40.41 -25.29 -16.14
N ALA A 153 40.94 -24.16 -16.64
CA ALA A 153 41.63 -24.13 -17.92
C ALA A 153 42.85 -25.06 -17.96
N ILE A 154 43.62 -25.12 -16.87
CA ILE A 154 44.76 -26.04 -16.74
C ILE A 154 44.28 -27.50 -16.73
N LYS A 155 43.22 -27.83 -15.97
CA LYS A 155 42.67 -29.18 -15.93
C LYS A 155 42.14 -29.63 -17.30
N MET A 156 41.44 -28.76 -18.03
CA MET A 156 40.94 -29.05 -19.37
C MET A 156 42.08 -29.30 -20.36
N ALA A 157 43.19 -28.58 -20.25
CA ALA A 157 44.37 -28.78 -21.09
C ALA A 157 45.12 -30.11 -20.79
N GLN A 158 45.07 -30.60 -19.54
CA GLN A 158 45.73 -31.85 -19.14
C GLN A 158 44.98 -33.12 -19.55
N HIS A 159 43.67 -33.03 -19.79
CA HIS A 159 42.83 -34.16 -20.22
C HIS A 159 42.65 -34.25 -21.74
N ALA A 160 43.24 -33.33 -22.50
CA ALA A 160 43.21 -33.30 -23.97
C ALA A 160 44.43 -33.98 -24.62
N VAL A 161 45.24 -34.71 -23.84
CA VAL A 161 46.42 -35.48 -24.27
C VAL A 161 46.15 -36.97 -24.17
#